data_AF-A0A9R0VPD4-F1
#
_entry.id   AF-A0A9R0VPD4-F1
#
_cell.length_a   1.000
_cell.length_b   1.000
_cell.length_c   1.000
_cell.angle_alpha   90.00
_cell.angle_beta   90.00
_cell.angle_gamma   90.00
#
_symmetry.space_group_name_H-M   'P 1'
#
loop_
_entity.id
_entity.type
_entity.pdbx_description
1 polymer ?
#
loop_
_entity_poly.entity_id
_entity_poly.type
_entity_poly.pdbx_seq_one_letter_code
_entity_poly.pdbx_strand_id
1 'polypeptide(L)'
;MESGEPLPRRDGRRGGWRAALFIVAVGFLERIGFTGVGGNLITYLTGPLGMSTAAAAAGVNAWSGTVLVLPLVGALAADSRLGRYRAVLIAGVLYLLVSASTNFAPSPVPSIFRASSMPRLDSLAIIAR
;
A
#
# COMPACT_ATOMS: atom_id res chain seq x y z
N MET A 1 -5.66 26.60 50.17
CA MET A 1 -6.14 25.21 50.16
C MET A 1 -6.79 24.97 48.81
N GLU A 2 -6.01 24.48 47.86
CA GLU A 2 -6.51 24.09 46.53
C GLU A 2 -7.26 22.78 46.67
N SER A 3 -8.59 22.84 46.62
CA SER A 3 -9.44 21.64 46.45
C SER A 3 -9.31 21.17 45.01
N GLY A 4 -8.43 20.21 44.78
CA GLY A 4 -8.28 19.55 43.49
C GLY A 4 -9.54 18.78 43.12
N GLU A 5 -10.34 19.34 42.21
CA GLU A 5 -11.46 18.65 41.57
C GLU A 5 -10.96 17.39 40.85
N PRO A 6 -11.48 16.19 41.16
CA PRO A 6 -11.04 14.98 40.49
C PRO A 6 -11.55 14.99 39.05
N LEU A 7 -10.61 15.03 38.09
CA LEU A 7 -10.91 14.89 36.66
C LEU A 7 -11.80 13.66 36.43
N PRO A 8 -12.81 13.74 35.53
CA PRO A 8 -13.71 12.64 35.27
C PRO A 8 -12.91 11.43 34.80
N ARG A 9 -12.87 10.39 35.64
CA ARG A 9 -12.33 9.08 35.26
C ARG A 9 -13.21 8.60 34.13
N ARG A 10 -12.71 8.63 32.89
CA ARG A 10 -13.32 7.91 31.78
C ARG A 10 -13.44 6.46 32.19
N ASP A 11 -14.66 6.02 32.45
CA ASP A 11 -15.00 4.65 32.80
C ASP A 11 -14.28 3.67 31.87
N GLY A 12 -13.28 2.99 32.42
CA GLY A 12 -12.29 2.20 31.71
C GLY A 12 -12.83 0.86 31.19
N ARG A 13 -14.06 0.83 30.64
CA ARG A 13 -14.66 -0.40 30.11
C ARG A 13 -14.47 -0.49 28.60
N ARG A 14 -13.23 -0.40 28.14
CA ARG A 14 -12.85 -0.73 26.76
C ARG A 14 -12.24 -2.13 26.73
N GLY A 15 -12.96 -3.08 26.11
CA GLY A 15 -12.47 -4.40 25.68
C GLY A 15 -12.01 -5.36 26.79
N GLY A 16 -12.86 -6.32 27.18
CA GLY A 16 -12.48 -7.42 28.07
C GLY A 16 -11.96 -8.65 27.34
N TRP A 17 -11.64 -9.72 28.08
CA TRP A 17 -11.18 -11.02 27.58
C TRP A 17 -12.01 -11.60 26.41
N ARG A 18 -13.32 -11.32 26.38
CA ARG A 18 -14.20 -11.74 25.27
C ARG A 18 -13.82 -11.09 23.93
N ALA A 19 -13.44 -9.81 23.94
CA ALA A 19 -13.00 -9.11 22.74
C ALA A 19 -11.63 -9.62 22.27
N ALA A 20 -10.72 -9.90 23.21
CA ALA A 20 -9.41 -10.48 22.89
C ALA A 20 -9.56 -11.87 22.24
N LEU A 21 -10.38 -12.75 22.82
CA LEU A 21 -10.67 -14.08 22.25
C LEU A 21 -11.31 -13.99 20.87
N PHE A 22 -12.22 -13.03 20.66
CA PHE A 22 -12.83 -12.81 19.36
C PHE A 22 -11.80 -12.42 18.29
N ILE A 23 -10.90 -11.47 18.59
CA ILE A 23 -9.84 -11.06 17.66
C ILE A 23 -8.91 -12.23 17.32
N VAL A 24 -8.52 -13.02 18.33
CA VAL A 24 -7.67 -14.22 18.12
C VAL A 24 -8.37 -15.25 17.25
N ALA A 25 -9.65 -15.54 17.52
CA ALA A 25 -10.42 -16.49 16.72
C ALA A 25 -10.56 -16.05 15.26
N VAL A 26 -10.85 -14.76 15.03
CA VAL A 26 -10.94 -14.19 13.67
C VAL A 26 -9.60 -14.29 12.95
N GLY A 27 -8.49 -13.90 13.59
CA GLY A 27 -7.16 -13.98 12.99
C GLY A 27 -6.74 -15.42 12.69
N PHE A 28 -7.13 -16.38 13.53
CA PHE A 28 -6.90 -17.79 13.28
C PHE A 28 -7.69 -18.31 12.07
N LEU A 29 -8.98 -17.99 11.99
CA LEU A 29 -9.82 -18.34 10.84
C LEU A 29 -9.30 -17.72 9.53
N GLU A 30 -8.84 -16.48 9.59
CA GLU A 30 -8.22 -15.80 8.45
C GLU A 30 -7.00 -16.59 7.94
N ARG A 31 -6.11 -17.03 8.85
CA ARG A 31 -4.91 -17.80 8.49
C ARG A 31 -5.23 -19.17 7.89
N ILE A 32 -6.26 -19.85 8.40
CA ILE A 32 -6.75 -21.10 7.83
C ILE A 32 -7.26 -20.88 6.41
N GLY A 33 -8.15 -19.91 6.22
CA GLY A 33 -8.70 -19.60 4.90
C GLY A 33 -7.63 -19.19 3.89
N PHE A 34 -6.70 -18.33 4.30
CA PHE A 34 -5.59 -17.89 3.46
C PHE A 34 -4.71 -19.05 3.00
N THR A 35 -4.31 -19.91 3.93
CA THR A 35 -3.42 -21.05 3.62
C THR A 35 -4.15 -22.12 2.81
N GLY A 36 -5.42 -22.39 3.12
CA GLY A 36 -6.25 -23.38 2.43
C GLY A 36 -6.56 -22.99 0.99
N VAL A 37 -6.85 -21.71 0.74
CA VAL A 37 -7.06 -21.20 -0.63
C VAL A 37 -5.73 -21.10 -1.36
N GLY A 38 -4.72 -20.46 -0.77
CA GLY A 38 -3.41 -20.26 -1.41
C GLY A 38 -2.71 -21.56 -1.80
N GLY A 39 -2.78 -22.59 -0.94
CA GLY A 39 -2.16 -23.89 -1.20
C GLY A 39 -2.84 -24.71 -2.30
N ASN A 40 -4.13 -24.52 -2.53
CA ASN A 40 -4.91 -25.33 -3.49
C ASN A 40 -5.22 -24.61 -4.81
N LEU A 41 -5.05 -23.28 -4.86
CA LEU A 41 -5.49 -22.47 -5.98
C LEU A 41 -4.80 -22.84 -7.30
N ILE A 42 -3.49 -23.10 -7.29
CA ILE A 42 -2.75 -23.45 -8.51
C ILE A 42 -3.25 -24.78 -9.10
N THR A 43 -3.44 -25.78 -8.23
CA THR A 43 -3.92 -27.13 -8.61
C THR A 43 -5.37 -27.07 -9.12
N TYR A 44 -6.19 -26.20 -8.54
CA TYR A 44 -7.56 -25.97 -9.02
C TYR A 44 -7.59 -25.31 -10.40
N LEU A 45 -6.70 -24.33 -10.64
CA LEU A 45 -6.61 -23.63 -11.92
C LEU A 45 -6.07 -24.52 -13.05
N THR A 46 -5.06 -25.34 -12.77
CA THR A 46 -4.46 -26.23 -13.79
C THR A 46 -5.23 -27.53 -14.01
N GLY A 47 -5.88 -28.06 -12.98
CA GLY A 47 -6.64 -29.31 -13.07
C GLY A 47 -8.08 -29.08 -13.56
N PRO A 48 -9.07 -28.88 -12.66
CA PRO A 48 -10.47 -28.71 -13.01
C PRO A 48 -10.76 -27.59 -14.03
N LEU A 49 -10.04 -26.48 -13.96
CA LEU A 49 -10.20 -25.34 -14.89
C LEU A 49 -9.39 -25.48 -16.18
N GLY A 50 -8.46 -26.44 -16.25
CA GLY A 50 -7.66 -26.73 -17.45
C GLY A 50 -6.82 -25.56 -17.97
N MET A 51 -6.50 -24.57 -17.13
CA MET A 51 -5.67 -23.44 -17.56
C MET A 51 -4.22 -23.88 -17.80
N SER A 52 -3.55 -23.25 -18.77
CA SER A 52 -2.11 -23.42 -18.94
C SER A 52 -1.37 -22.98 -17.67
N THR A 53 -0.22 -23.60 -17.39
CA THR A 53 0.59 -23.29 -16.20
C THR A 53 0.92 -21.79 -16.09
N ALA A 54 1.15 -21.13 -17.23
CA ALA A 54 1.41 -19.69 -17.29
C ALA A 54 0.17 -18.86 -16.88
N ALA A 55 -1.02 -19.21 -17.38
CA ALA A 55 -2.27 -18.52 -17.02
C ALA A 55 -2.66 -18.79 -15.56
N ALA A 56 -2.47 -20.02 -15.08
CA ALA A 56 -2.73 -20.39 -13.69
C ALA A 56 -1.79 -19.64 -12.72
N ALA A 57 -0.50 -19.53 -13.05
CA ALA A 57 0.46 -18.74 -12.26
C ALA A 57 0.08 -17.25 -12.22
N ALA A 58 -0.40 -16.69 -13.33
CA ALA A 58 -0.91 -15.32 -13.36
C ALA A 58 -2.14 -15.16 -12.43
N GLY A 59 -3.06 -16.13 -12.41
CA GLY A 59 -4.20 -16.13 -11.49
C GLY A 59 -3.80 -16.21 -10.02
N VAL A 60 -2.80 -17.02 -9.68
CA VAL A 60 -2.25 -17.10 -8.31
C VAL A 60 -1.58 -15.79 -7.90
N ASN A 61 -0.81 -15.17 -8.81
CA ASN A 61 -0.19 -13.86 -8.56
C ASN A 61 -1.25 -12.76 -8.35
N ALA A 62 -2.33 -12.77 -9.13
CA ALA A 62 -3.43 -11.83 -8.98
C ALA A 62 -4.19 -12.02 -7.65
N TRP A 63 -4.43 -13.27 -7.23
CA TRP A 63 -4.98 -13.58 -5.91
C TRP A 63 -4.09 -13.06 -4.79
N SER A 64 -2.78 -13.32 -4.86
CA SER A 64 -1.80 -12.85 -3.89
C SER A 64 -1.78 -11.31 -3.78
N GLY A 65 -1.75 -10.62 -4.94
CA GLY A 65 -1.85 -9.17 -4.99
C GLY A 65 -3.15 -8.63 -4.38
N THR A 66 -4.28 -9.30 -4.62
CA THR A 66 -5.57 -8.91 -4.05
C THR A 66 -5.57 -9.03 -2.53
N VAL A 67 -5.03 -10.13 -1.98
CA VAL A 67 -4.96 -10.31 -0.53
C VAL A 67 -4.04 -9.29 0.14
N LEU A 68 -3.00 -8.80 -0.54
CA LEU A 68 -2.16 -7.71 -0.01
C LEU A 68 -2.88 -6.35 0.01
N VAL A 69 -3.72 -6.08 -0.99
CA VAL A 69 -4.46 -4.81 -1.10
C VAL A 69 -5.70 -4.79 -0.19
N LEU A 70 -6.34 -5.93 0.04
CA LEU A 70 -7.60 -6.02 0.78
C LEU A 70 -7.52 -5.47 2.23
N PRO A 71 -6.47 -5.73 3.04
CA PRO A 71 -6.29 -5.12 4.35
C PRO A 71 -6.11 -3.61 4.28
N LEU A 72 -5.43 -3.10 3.25
CA LEU A 72 -5.30 -1.66 3.05
C LEU A 72 -6.67 -1.06 2.83
N VAL A 73 -7.49 -1.61 1.94
CA VAL A 73 -8.86 -1.16 1.70
C VAL A 73 -9.74 -1.27 2.96
N GLY A 74 -9.59 -2.35 3.73
CA GLY A 74 -10.36 -2.57 4.97
C GLY A 74 -9.98 -1.61 6.10
N ALA A 75 -8.68 -1.42 6.36
CA ALA A 75 -8.17 -0.45 7.32
C ALA A 75 -8.61 0.96 6.94
N LEU A 76 -8.54 1.24 5.63
CA LEU A 76 -9.00 2.46 5.08
C LEU A 76 -10.53 2.61 5.40
N ALA A 77 -11.38 1.66 5.01
CA ALA A 77 -12.83 1.74 5.29
C ALA A 77 -13.18 1.83 6.80
N ALA A 78 -12.32 1.35 7.69
CA ALA A 78 -12.46 1.54 9.13
C ALA A 78 -12.15 2.99 9.54
N ASP A 79 -11.05 3.57 9.05
CA ASP A 79 -10.64 4.95 9.29
C ASP A 79 -11.60 5.98 8.65
N SER A 80 -12.29 5.59 7.58
CA SER A 80 -13.33 6.37 6.91
C SER A 80 -14.49 6.77 7.77
N ARG A 81 -14.85 5.90 8.71
CA ARG A 81 -15.96 6.17 9.61
C ARG A 81 -15.57 7.14 10.73
N LEU A 82 -14.28 7.49 10.89
CA LEU A 82 -13.78 8.42 11.91
C LEU A 82 -13.25 9.78 11.38
N GLY A 83 -13.23 10.02 10.06
CA GLY A 83 -13.22 11.39 9.47
C GLY A 83 -11.95 11.90 8.76
N ARG A 84 -10.76 11.30 8.89
CA ARG A 84 -9.51 11.77 8.22
C ARG A 84 -9.22 11.15 6.86
N TYR A 85 -10.13 10.31 6.41
CA TYR A 85 -9.89 9.26 5.44
C TYR A 85 -9.79 9.66 3.97
N ARG A 86 -10.58 10.67 3.60
CA ARG A 86 -10.72 11.10 2.22
C ARG A 86 -9.38 11.54 1.63
N ALA A 87 -8.52 12.17 2.45
CA ALA A 87 -7.22 12.66 2.02
C ALA A 87 -6.23 11.53 1.70
N VAL A 88 -6.16 10.49 2.53
CA VAL A 88 -5.22 9.37 2.36
C VAL A 88 -5.64 8.49 1.17
N LEU A 89 -6.94 8.28 0.98
CA LEU A 89 -7.47 7.59 -0.19
C LEU A 89 -7.12 8.27 -1.50
N ILE A 90 -7.36 9.59 -1.58
CA ILE A 90 -7.10 10.36 -2.79
C ILE A 90 -5.60 10.32 -3.11
N ALA A 91 -4.73 10.47 -2.10
CA ALA A 91 -3.29 10.35 -2.28
C ALA A 91 -2.85 8.95 -2.75
N GLY A 92 -3.41 7.88 -2.18
CA GLY A 92 -3.11 6.50 -2.57
C GLY A 92 -3.57 6.15 -4.00
N VAL A 93 -4.79 6.57 -4.37
CA VAL A 93 -5.32 6.36 -5.73
C VAL A 93 -4.49 7.11 -6.75
N LEU A 94 -4.11 8.36 -6.46
CA LEU A 94 -3.22 9.14 -7.33
C LEU A 94 -1.84 8.48 -7.49
N TYR A 95 -1.26 7.95 -6.41
CA TYR A 95 0.02 7.25 -6.47
C TYR A 95 -0.04 6.00 -7.37
N LEU A 96 -1.10 5.20 -7.25
CA LEU A 96 -1.30 4.01 -8.08
C LEU A 96 -1.57 4.37 -9.54
N LEU A 97 -2.35 5.41 -9.82
CA LEU A 97 -2.59 5.90 -11.18
C LEU A 97 -1.30 6.41 -11.84
N VAL A 98 -0.49 7.17 -11.12
CA VAL A 98 0.80 7.67 -11.61
C VAL A 98 1.77 6.51 -11.84
N SER A 99 1.86 5.56 -10.91
CA SER A 99 2.72 4.37 -11.05
C SER A 99 2.27 3.42 -12.16
N ALA A 100 0.97 3.28 -12.39
CA ALA A 100 0.44 2.47 -13.49
C ALA A 100 0.70 3.16 -14.85
N SER A 101 0.61 4.48 -14.92
CA SER A 101 0.86 5.26 -16.14
C SER A 101 2.34 5.22 -16.56
N THR A 102 3.26 5.17 -15.60
CA THR A 102 4.70 5.10 -15.87
C THR A 102 5.20 3.69 -16.23
N ASN A 103 4.45 2.63 -15.90
CA ASN A 103 4.78 1.25 -16.30
C ASN A 103 4.43 0.92 -17.78
N PHE A 104 3.77 1.82 -18.51
CA PHE A 104 3.41 1.61 -19.93
C PHE A 104 4.39 2.24 -20.94
N ALA A 105 5.49 2.84 -20.48
CA ALA A 105 6.57 3.29 -21.37
C ALA A 105 7.93 2.85 -20.82
N PRO A 106 8.66 1.95 -21.51
CA PRO A 106 10.09 1.79 -21.24
C PRO A 106 10.77 3.08 -21.72
N SER A 107 10.93 4.06 -20.82
CA SER A 107 11.70 5.25 -21.15
C SER A 107 13.20 4.93 -21.10
N PRO A 108 13.98 5.35 -22.12
CA PRO A 108 15.43 5.23 -22.10
C PRO A 108 16.02 6.24 -21.11
N VAL A 109 16.96 5.76 -20.31
CA VAL A 109 17.76 6.55 -19.36
C VAL A 109 18.31 7.81 -20.07
N PRO A 110 18.05 9.05 -19.60
CA PRO A 110 18.58 10.23 -20.26
C PRO A 110 20.06 10.39 -19.92
N SER A 111 20.90 10.15 -20.92
CA SER A 111 22.35 10.41 -20.96
C SER A 111 22.64 11.92 -21.10
N ILE A 112 22.17 12.75 -20.16
CA ILE A 112 22.32 14.23 -20.24
C ILE A 112 23.59 14.78 -19.54
N PHE A 113 24.44 13.96 -18.93
CA PHE A 113 25.74 14.43 -18.41
C PHE A 113 26.93 13.95 -19.24
N ARG A 114 26.96 14.33 -20.53
CA ARG A 114 28.19 14.29 -21.35
C ARG A 114 28.28 15.50 -22.28
N ALA A 115 28.98 16.51 -21.77
CA ALA A 115 29.91 17.43 -22.42
C ALA A 115 29.48 18.34 -23.61
N SER A 116 30.15 19.50 -23.62
CA SER A 116 30.29 20.54 -24.66
C SER A 116 29.13 21.54 -24.72
N SER A 117 29.32 22.83 -24.41
CA SER A 117 30.35 23.73 -24.96
C SER A 117 30.49 25.01 -24.11
N MET A 118 31.74 25.47 -23.93
CA MET A 118 32.13 26.71 -23.26
C MET A 118 31.59 27.98 -23.98
N PRO A 119 31.11 29.00 -23.24
CA PRO A 119 31.11 30.39 -23.70
C PRO A 119 32.45 31.07 -23.36
N ARG A 120 33.00 31.78 -24.35
CA ARG A 120 34.33 32.42 -24.39
C ARG A 120 34.54 33.47 -23.29
N LEU A 121 35.76 33.54 -22.77
CA LEU A 121 36.23 34.48 -21.73
C LEU A 121 36.38 35.94 -22.22
N ASP A 122 35.61 36.36 -23.22
CA ASP A 122 35.62 37.74 -23.73
C ASP A 122 34.94 38.71 -22.72
N SER A 123 34.26 38.19 -21.69
CA SER A 123 33.49 38.97 -20.72
C SER A 123 34.23 39.37 -19.43
N LEU A 124 35.49 38.95 -19.21
CA LEU A 124 36.21 39.29 -17.96
C LEU A 124 37.23 40.42 -18.08
N ALA A 125 37.52 40.92 -19.28
CA ALA A 125 38.34 42.13 -19.47
C ALA A 125 37.61 43.43 -19.04
N ILE A 126 36.29 43.37 -18.79
CA ILE A 126 35.46 44.51 -18.39
C ILE A 126 35.55 44.83 -16.88
N ILE A 127 36.10 43.92 -16.07
CA ILE A 127 36.20 44.07 -14.59
C ILE A 127 37.56 44.63 -14.14
N ALA A 128 38.51 44.86 -15.06
CA ALA A 128 39.83 45.41 -14.76
C ALA A 128 40.02 46.88 -15.17
N ARG A 129 38.98 47.71 -15.03
CA ARG A 129 39.03 49.19 -15.12
C ARG A 129 38.37 49.80 -13.89
#